data_AF-A0AAN6UKR2-F1
#
_entry.id   AF-A0AAN6UKR2-F1
#
_cell.length_a   1.000
_cell.length_b   1.000
_cell.length_c   1.000
_cell.angle_alpha   90.00
_cell.angle_beta   90.00
_cell.angle_gamma   90.00
#
_symmetry.space_group_name_H-M   'P 1'
#
loop_
_entity.id
_entity.type
_entity.pdbx_description
1 polymer ?
#
loop_
_entity_poly.entity_id
_entity_poly.type
_entity_poly.pdbx_seq_one_letter_code
_entity_poly.pdbx_strand_id
1 'polypeptide(L)'
;MRGTLIFSGSSCPELTDKICHNLGMARAEAELTQFSNGETSVRILTSVREKDVFVVQSGSPKINDTIMELLIMISACKGGSANKITAVLPYFPYSRQSKKKSHRGAITARMLANLLGVAGVKHVITVDLHASQMQGFFKCPVDNLHAEPLIARWIRRNVPRWQEAVVVSKNAGGTKRVTSLADALKLNFGMVTTDKKRGPGPSMSNSMIAYTNFDGLERPPMIDPLSNQVRTNSSGPENGAPATQDPRSAADPQGSPRRVNGTHPRASANPKPSQRRSQTTLSQSSVIDEEDEADGLEYNDQRVHEVTHARLFQGHIVPDDFPSPALSAADASVAEDDPMTMSHASSFFAPQHHALGGSGEAASSDEEEDILKDPKVEHTITLVGDVRERTVFIVDDMIDKPGSWIAAAETVVKRGRADKVYCIATHGVFGGDCLAQMQACDCIDTIVVTNSYPIPEDKARNASKLVTLDLSYLLAESIRRNHYGESMSPLFQHLMD
;
A
#
# COMPACT_ATOMS: atom_id res chain seq x y z
N MET A 1 -8.27 32.59 9.75
CA MET A 1 -6.81 32.31 9.85
C MET A 1 -6.06 33.44 9.15
N ARG A 2 -5.26 34.25 9.87
CA ARG A 2 -4.56 35.41 9.25
C ARG A 2 -3.29 34.93 8.54
N GLY A 3 -3.03 35.47 7.35
CA GLY A 3 -1.81 35.15 6.60
C GLY A 3 -1.87 33.84 5.80
N THR A 4 -3.06 33.24 5.68
CA THR A 4 -3.30 32.02 4.90
C THR A 4 -4.02 32.34 3.60
N LEU A 5 -3.66 31.67 2.51
CA LEU A 5 -4.37 31.71 1.23
C LEU A 5 -4.65 30.28 0.76
N ILE A 6 -5.86 30.05 0.23
CA ILE A 6 -6.27 28.75 -0.31
C ILE A 6 -6.63 28.95 -1.77
N PHE A 7 -5.88 28.32 -2.67
CA PHE A 7 -6.15 28.29 -4.10
C PHE A 7 -6.80 26.95 -4.47
N SER A 8 -7.66 27.00 -5.48
CA SER A 8 -8.22 25.81 -6.11
C SER A 8 -7.61 25.62 -7.49
N GLY A 9 -7.27 24.38 -7.83
CA GLY A 9 -7.06 23.97 -9.21
C GLY A 9 -8.38 23.68 -9.94
N SER A 10 -8.31 23.43 -11.24
CA SER A 10 -9.48 23.22 -12.09
C SER A 10 -10.26 21.94 -11.80
N SER A 11 -9.68 20.95 -11.13
CA SER A 11 -10.36 19.66 -10.89
C SER A 11 -11.39 19.68 -9.77
N CYS A 12 -11.22 20.52 -8.74
CA CYS A 12 -12.05 20.46 -7.53
C CYS A 12 -12.43 21.83 -6.94
N PRO A 13 -13.00 22.76 -7.76
CA PRO A 13 -13.46 24.07 -7.28
C PRO A 13 -14.51 23.95 -6.19
N GLU A 14 -15.53 23.09 -6.37
CA GLU A 14 -16.63 22.94 -5.42
C GLU A 14 -16.15 22.44 -4.04
N LEU A 15 -15.27 21.44 -4.02
CA LEU A 15 -14.68 20.94 -2.77
C LEU A 15 -13.85 22.03 -2.09
N THR A 16 -13.09 22.80 -2.85
CA THR A 16 -12.27 23.89 -2.30
C THR A 16 -13.15 25.00 -1.71
N ASP A 17 -14.26 25.32 -2.36
CA ASP A 17 -15.21 26.32 -1.86
C ASP A 17 -15.88 25.86 -0.56
N LYS A 18 -16.22 24.57 -0.42
CA LYS A 18 -16.71 23.98 0.84
C LYS A 18 -15.64 24.00 1.95
N ILE A 19 -14.38 23.70 1.63
CA ILE A 19 -13.26 23.82 2.57
C ILE A 19 -13.13 25.26 3.08
N CYS A 20 -13.12 26.22 2.16
CA CYS A 20 -13.06 27.65 2.49
C CYS A 20 -14.25 28.09 3.36
N HIS A 21 -15.47 27.61 3.04
CA HIS A 21 -16.67 27.86 3.82
C HIS A 21 -16.53 27.36 5.28
N ASN A 22 -16.07 26.12 5.46
CA ASN A 22 -15.85 25.54 6.79
C ASN A 22 -14.77 26.28 7.60
N LEU A 23 -13.83 26.94 6.92
CA LEU A 23 -12.79 27.77 7.54
C LEU A 23 -13.21 29.23 7.77
N GLY A 24 -14.39 29.64 7.29
CA GLY A 24 -14.84 31.03 7.31
C GLY A 24 -13.95 31.94 6.46
N MET A 25 -13.44 31.44 5.33
CA MET A 25 -12.52 32.14 4.42
C MET A 25 -13.06 32.15 2.99
N ALA A 26 -12.56 33.09 2.17
CA ALA A 26 -12.78 33.08 0.74
C ALA A 26 -11.63 32.39 0.01
N ARG A 27 -11.93 31.76 -1.14
CA ARG A 27 -10.92 31.23 -2.05
C ARG A 27 -10.06 32.38 -2.60
N ALA A 28 -8.75 32.17 -2.65
CA ALA A 28 -7.82 33.12 -3.25
C ALA A 28 -7.94 33.12 -4.78
N GLU A 29 -7.79 34.30 -5.39
CA GLU A 29 -7.99 34.47 -6.83
C GLU A 29 -6.78 34.00 -7.64
N ALA A 30 -7.04 33.08 -8.56
CA ALA A 30 -6.11 32.65 -9.60
C ALA A 30 -6.89 32.46 -10.91
N GLU A 31 -6.22 32.76 -12.01
CA GLU A 31 -6.73 32.51 -13.36
C GLU A 31 -6.00 31.30 -13.93
N LEU A 32 -6.80 30.31 -14.32
CA LEU A 32 -6.35 29.03 -14.89
C LEU A 32 -6.90 28.96 -16.31
N THR A 33 -6.00 28.99 -17.29
CA THR A 33 -6.35 28.98 -18.72
C THR A 33 -5.48 27.99 -19.47
N GLN A 34 -5.87 27.67 -20.70
CA GLN A 34 -5.07 26.86 -21.61
C GLN A 34 -4.88 27.63 -22.91
N PHE A 35 -3.64 27.72 -23.38
CA PHE A 35 -3.35 28.29 -24.69
C PHE A 35 -3.91 27.39 -25.80
N SER A 36 -4.08 27.94 -27.00
CA SER A 36 -4.64 27.19 -28.14
C SER A 36 -3.80 25.97 -28.56
N ASN A 37 -2.52 25.92 -28.17
CA ASN A 37 -1.63 24.78 -28.40
C ASN A 37 -1.67 23.71 -27.28
N GLY A 38 -2.51 23.89 -26.25
CA GLY A 38 -2.67 22.95 -25.15
C GLY A 38 -1.79 23.21 -23.92
N GLU A 39 -0.94 24.24 -23.93
CA GLU A 39 -0.12 24.59 -22.77
C GLU A 39 -0.96 25.24 -21.65
N THR A 40 -0.76 24.80 -20.42
CA THR A 40 -1.43 25.35 -19.23
C THR A 40 -0.80 26.69 -18.84
N SER A 41 -1.64 27.70 -18.64
CA SER A 41 -1.27 29.03 -18.16
C SER A 41 -1.94 29.33 -16.82
N VAL A 42 -1.14 29.74 -15.85
CA VAL A 42 -1.59 30.05 -14.49
C VAL A 42 -1.14 31.45 -14.12
N ARG A 43 -2.07 32.26 -13.61
CA ARG A 43 -1.77 33.59 -13.08
C ARG A 43 -2.37 33.76 -11.69
N ILE A 44 -1.51 33.95 -10.70
CA ILE A 44 -1.92 34.25 -9.32
C ILE A 44 -2.25 35.73 -9.21
N LEU A 45 -3.49 36.06 -8.84
CA LEU A 45 -4.00 37.45 -8.85
C LEU A 45 -3.89 38.15 -7.49
N THR A 46 -3.58 37.40 -6.44
CA THR A 46 -3.39 37.93 -5.08
C THR A 46 -1.93 37.80 -4.64
N SER A 47 -1.42 38.79 -3.90
CA SER A 47 -0.06 38.69 -3.34
C SER A 47 0.07 37.54 -2.35
N VAL A 48 0.99 36.62 -2.63
CA VAL A 48 1.30 35.46 -1.78
C VAL A 48 2.52 35.67 -0.89
N ARG A 49 3.17 36.84 -0.96
CA ARG A 49 4.41 37.12 -0.22
C ARG A 49 4.21 36.91 1.27
N GLU A 50 5.09 36.11 1.88
CA GLU A 50 5.09 35.79 3.31
C GLU A 50 3.78 35.13 3.80
N LYS A 51 2.96 34.61 2.88
CA LYS A 51 1.73 33.86 3.22
C LYS A 51 1.98 32.37 3.30
N ASP A 52 1.16 31.71 4.12
CA ASP A 52 1.02 30.25 4.12
C ASP A 52 -0.03 29.88 3.05
N VAL A 53 0.41 29.17 2.01
CA VAL A 53 -0.39 28.89 0.82
C VAL A 53 -0.77 27.43 0.77
N PHE A 54 -2.06 27.17 0.61
CA PHE A 54 -2.61 25.85 0.36
C PHE A 54 -3.11 25.79 -1.09
N VAL A 55 -2.62 24.85 -1.88
CA VAL A 55 -3.11 24.61 -3.24
C VAL A 55 -3.89 23.30 -3.23
N VAL A 56 -5.21 23.39 -3.40
CA VAL A 56 -6.12 22.24 -3.42
C VAL A 56 -6.29 21.78 -4.86
N GLN A 57 -5.89 20.55 -5.16
CA GLN A 57 -6.06 19.94 -6.48
C GLN A 57 -6.23 18.42 -6.32
N SER A 58 -7.10 17.82 -7.12
CA SER A 58 -7.29 16.38 -7.19
C SER A 58 -6.83 15.81 -8.55
N GLY A 59 -7.23 14.59 -8.87
CA GLY A 59 -7.18 14.04 -10.21
C GLY A 59 -8.34 14.54 -11.08
N SER A 60 -8.22 14.33 -12.38
CA SER A 60 -9.30 14.56 -13.34
C SER A 60 -9.18 13.58 -14.51
N PRO A 61 -10.16 13.51 -15.43
CA PRO A 61 -10.02 12.74 -16.66
C PRO A 61 -8.80 13.17 -17.50
N LYS A 62 -8.38 14.42 -17.38
CA LYS A 62 -7.13 14.97 -17.98
C LYS A 62 -6.03 15.05 -16.93
N ILE A 63 -5.65 13.90 -16.38
CA ILE A 63 -4.78 13.81 -15.19
C ILE A 63 -3.45 14.55 -15.34
N ASN A 64 -2.82 14.51 -16.52
CA ASN A 64 -1.54 15.16 -16.79
C ASN A 64 -1.66 16.68 -16.80
N ASP A 65 -2.73 17.22 -17.41
CA ASP A 65 -2.98 18.65 -17.47
C ASP A 65 -3.17 19.21 -16.05
N THR A 66 -3.93 18.50 -15.20
CA THR A 66 -4.14 18.89 -13.79
C THR A 66 -2.87 18.80 -12.94
N ILE A 67 -1.98 17.86 -13.24
CA ILE A 67 -0.67 17.77 -12.59
C ILE A 67 0.20 18.95 -13.00
N MET A 68 0.25 19.28 -14.29
CA MET A 68 1.03 20.42 -14.78
C MET A 68 0.49 21.73 -14.22
N GLU A 69 -0.83 21.92 -14.20
CA GLU A 69 -1.49 23.06 -13.57
C GLU A 69 -1.07 23.21 -12.10
N LEU A 70 -1.13 22.12 -11.31
CA LEU A 70 -0.71 22.10 -9.91
C LEU A 70 0.76 22.52 -9.75
N LEU A 71 1.66 21.94 -10.55
CA LEU A 71 3.10 22.23 -10.49
C LEU A 71 3.37 23.70 -10.84
N ILE A 72 2.68 24.25 -11.84
CA ILE A 72 2.81 25.66 -12.25
C ILE A 72 2.25 26.59 -11.16
N MET A 73 1.10 26.27 -10.56
CA MET A 73 0.55 27.02 -9.41
C MET A 73 1.53 27.08 -8.25
N ILE A 74 2.09 25.93 -7.85
CA ILE A 74 3.09 25.85 -6.77
C ILE A 74 4.33 26.67 -7.13
N SER A 75 4.83 26.55 -8.36
CA SER A 75 6.00 27.29 -8.83
C SER A 75 5.75 28.80 -8.83
N ALA A 76 4.57 29.25 -9.28
CA ALA A 76 4.16 30.65 -9.24
C ALA A 76 4.07 31.18 -7.80
N CYS A 77 3.51 30.40 -6.87
CA CYS A 77 3.47 30.78 -5.46
C CYS A 77 4.88 30.87 -4.84
N LYS A 78 5.78 29.96 -5.20
CA LYS A 78 7.18 29.98 -4.75
C LYS A 78 7.92 31.20 -5.29
N GLY A 79 7.77 31.52 -6.59
CA GLY A 79 8.31 32.73 -7.19
C GLY A 79 7.75 34.01 -6.57
N GLY A 80 6.48 33.98 -6.15
CA GLY A 80 5.82 35.04 -5.39
C GLY A 80 6.28 35.19 -3.93
N SER A 81 7.29 34.42 -3.49
CA SER A 81 7.85 34.45 -2.13
C SER A 81 6.84 34.05 -1.04
N ALA A 82 5.98 33.05 -1.31
CA ALA A 82 5.19 32.41 -0.27
C ALA A 82 6.10 31.84 0.83
N ASN A 83 5.68 31.97 2.09
CA ASN A 83 6.44 31.48 3.24
C ASN A 83 6.46 29.95 3.29
N LYS A 84 5.29 29.34 3.05
CA LYS A 84 5.10 27.89 3.04
C LYS A 84 4.06 27.56 1.98
N ILE A 85 4.28 26.47 1.25
CA ILE A 85 3.35 25.97 0.24
C ILE A 85 3.02 24.52 0.60
N THR A 86 1.74 24.29 0.85
CA THR A 86 1.17 22.98 1.17
C THR A 86 0.32 22.52 -0.02
N ALA A 87 0.64 21.36 -0.58
CA ALA A 87 -0.21 20.75 -1.60
C ALA A 87 -1.28 19.91 -0.89
N VAL A 88 -2.56 20.22 -1.13
CA VAL A 88 -3.69 19.47 -0.61
C VAL A 88 -4.26 18.65 -1.76
N LEU A 89 -4.04 17.34 -1.70
CA LEU A 89 -4.30 16.37 -2.76
C LEU A 89 -5.31 15.32 -2.29
N PRO A 90 -6.63 15.61 -2.32
CA PRO A 90 -7.64 14.67 -1.83
C PRO A 90 -7.52 13.29 -2.47
N TYR A 91 -7.19 13.21 -3.75
CA TYR A 91 -6.71 12.01 -4.43
C TYR A 91 -5.30 12.29 -4.96
N PHE A 92 -4.35 11.41 -4.64
CA PHE A 92 -2.99 11.50 -5.17
C PHE A 92 -2.89 10.84 -6.56
N PRO A 93 -2.59 11.61 -7.62
CA PRO A 93 -2.46 11.05 -8.98
C PRO A 93 -1.37 9.99 -9.08
N TYR A 94 -1.54 9.03 -9.98
CA TYR A 94 -0.61 7.92 -10.21
C TYR A 94 -0.37 7.00 -8.99
N SER A 95 -1.21 7.06 -7.95
CA SER A 95 -1.07 6.28 -6.72
C SER A 95 -1.00 4.77 -6.92
N ARG A 96 -1.72 4.22 -7.91
CA ARG A 96 -1.65 2.80 -8.30
C ARG A 96 -0.29 2.38 -8.89
N GLN A 97 0.53 3.34 -9.32
CA GLN A 97 1.88 3.15 -9.86
C GLN A 97 2.95 3.43 -8.79
N SER A 98 2.72 2.95 -7.57
CA SER A 98 3.60 3.09 -6.40
C SER A 98 4.70 2.02 -6.30
N LYS A 99 4.57 0.91 -7.05
CA LYS A 99 5.60 -0.12 -7.18
C LYS A 99 5.90 -0.44 -8.64
N LYS A 100 7.08 -0.98 -8.93
CA LYS A 100 7.41 -1.50 -10.26
C LYS A 100 6.56 -2.75 -10.51
N LYS A 101 5.68 -2.70 -11.52
CA LYS A 101 4.90 -3.88 -11.95
C LYS A 101 5.68 -4.79 -12.90
N SER A 102 6.64 -4.23 -13.64
CA SER A 102 7.53 -4.97 -14.55
C SER A 102 8.99 -4.62 -14.29
N HIS A 103 9.91 -5.51 -14.69
CA HIS A 103 11.35 -5.32 -14.48
C HIS A 103 11.87 -3.97 -15.04
N ARG A 104 11.28 -3.51 -16.15
CA ARG A 104 11.63 -2.24 -16.82
C ARG A 104 10.59 -1.13 -16.58
N GLY A 105 9.71 -1.30 -15.60
CA GLY A 105 8.67 -0.32 -15.25
C GLY A 105 9.18 0.86 -14.41
N ALA A 106 8.44 1.97 -14.48
CA ALA A 106 8.65 3.15 -13.66
C ALA A 106 7.82 3.12 -12.36
N ILE A 107 8.27 3.85 -11.35
CA ILE A 107 7.47 4.17 -10.15
C ILE A 107 6.98 5.62 -10.30
N THR A 108 5.91 5.80 -11.05
CA THR A 108 5.41 7.12 -11.46
C THR A 108 4.93 7.95 -10.26
N ALA A 109 4.36 7.31 -9.24
CA ALA A 109 4.01 8.00 -7.99
C ALA A 109 5.21 8.69 -7.33
N ARG A 110 6.37 8.01 -7.32
CA ARG A 110 7.62 8.57 -6.78
C ARG A 110 8.17 9.68 -7.66
N MET A 111 8.03 9.55 -8.99
CA MET A 111 8.37 10.63 -9.92
C MET A 111 7.56 11.89 -9.63
N LEU A 112 6.24 11.76 -9.46
CA LEU A 112 5.36 12.89 -9.13
C LEU A 112 5.71 13.52 -7.77
N ALA A 113 5.96 12.71 -6.75
CA ALA A 113 6.41 13.21 -5.44
C ALA A 113 7.71 14.04 -5.55
N ASN A 114 8.66 13.60 -6.40
CA ASN A 114 9.87 14.36 -6.67
C ASN A 114 9.58 15.69 -7.39
N LEU A 115 8.68 15.69 -8.38
CA LEU A 115 8.30 16.91 -9.10
C LEU A 115 7.66 17.95 -8.17
N LEU A 116 6.78 17.52 -7.26
CA LEU A 116 6.18 18.40 -6.24
C LEU A 116 7.26 19.03 -5.34
N GLY A 117 8.25 18.23 -4.92
CA GLY A 117 9.39 18.72 -4.15
C GLY A 117 10.23 19.75 -4.89
N VAL A 118 10.47 19.54 -6.20
CA VAL A 118 11.20 20.49 -7.05
C VAL A 118 10.39 21.78 -7.26
N ALA A 119 9.09 21.66 -7.54
CA ALA A 119 8.18 22.79 -7.74
C ALA A 119 8.16 23.73 -6.52
N GLY A 120 8.23 23.19 -5.30
CA GLY A 120 8.33 24.03 -4.10
C GLY A 120 7.53 23.59 -2.89
N VAL A 121 6.87 22.42 -2.96
CA VAL A 121 6.04 21.95 -1.87
C VAL A 121 6.87 21.72 -0.61
N LYS A 122 6.38 22.23 0.52
CA LYS A 122 6.97 22.05 1.85
C LYS A 122 6.19 21.09 2.74
N HIS A 123 4.95 20.78 2.36
CA HIS A 123 4.07 19.88 3.09
C HIS A 123 3.03 19.31 2.12
N VAL A 124 2.65 18.03 2.27
CA VAL A 124 1.54 17.42 1.50
C VAL A 124 0.44 16.95 2.45
N ILE A 125 -0.80 17.31 2.16
CA ILE A 125 -1.98 16.73 2.81
C ILE A 125 -2.69 15.90 1.75
N THR A 126 -2.99 14.63 2.03
CA THR A 126 -3.66 13.71 1.10
C THR A 126 -4.65 12.83 1.86
N VAL A 127 -5.54 12.13 1.15
CA VAL A 127 -6.46 11.16 1.77
C VAL A 127 -6.19 9.77 1.19
N ASP A 128 -6.14 8.76 2.07
CA ASP A 128 -6.05 7.32 1.75
C ASP A 128 -5.14 6.95 0.57
N LEU A 129 -3.84 7.25 0.70
CA LEU A 129 -2.85 6.77 -0.28
C LEU A 129 -2.99 5.27 -0.53
N HIS A 130 -2.99 4.89 -1.82
CA HIS A 130 -3.12 3.49 -2.27
C HIS A 130 -2.19 2.52 -1.52
N ALA A 131 -0.96 2.95 -1.24
CA ALA A 131 -0.03 2.26 -0.38
C ALA A 131 0.55 3.23 0.66
N SER A 132 0.48 2.88 1.94
CA SER A 132 0.95 3.76 3.03
C SER A 132 2.45 4.08 2.94
N GLN A 133 3.24 3.20 2.33
CA GLN A 133 4.68 3.39 2.07
C GLN A 133 4.97 4.57 1.14
N MET A 134 3.98 5.02 0.36
CA MET A 134 4.13 6.17 -0.53
C MET A 134 4.47 7.46 0.22
N GLN A 135 4.16 7.57 1.51
CA GLN A 135 4.60 8.69 2.36
C GLN A 135 6.13 8.86 2.32
N GLY A 136 6.87 7.75 2.22
CA GLY A 136 8.33 7.76 2.09
C GLY A 136 8.87 8.23 0.73
N PHE A 137 8.01 8.51 -0.25
CA PHE A 137 8.43 9.08 -1.54
C PHE A 137 8.70 10.58 -1.45
N PHE A 138 8.07 11.25 -0.50
CA PHE A 138 8.17 12.69 -0.35
C PHE A 138 9.37 13.05 0.52
N LYS A 139 10.06 14.12 0.15
CA LYS A 139 11.16 14.70 0.95
C LYS A 139 10.66 15.64 2.06
N CYS A 140 9.37 15.92 2.06
CA CYS A 140 8.69 16.81 2.98
C CYS A 140 7.66 16.03 3.81
N PRO A 141 7.19 16.57 4.95
CA PRO A 141 6.14 15.94 5.73
C PRO A 141 4.87 15.70 4.90
N VAL A 142 4.23 14.57 5.16
CA VAL A 142 2.98 14.15 4.52
C VAL A 142 1.97 13.80 5.60
N ASP A 143 0.84 14.49 5.60
CA ASP A 143 -0.34 14.13 6.38
C ASP A 143 -1.26 13.30 5.49
N ASN A 144 -1.16 11.96 5.59
CA ASN A 144 -2.08 11.02 4.92
C ASN A 144 -3.31 10.80 5.81
N LEU A 145 -4.37 11.54 5.55
CA LEU A 145 -5.66 11.45 6.24
C LEU A 145 -6.39 10.16 5.86
N HIS A 146 -7.31 9.69 6.71
CA HIS A 146 -8.13 8.50 6.44
C HIS A 146 -9.61 8.86 6.36
N ALA A 147 -10.31 8.37 5.34
CA ALA A 147 -11.77 8.48 5.26
C ALA A 147 -12.49 7.43 6.11
N GLU A 148 -11.78 6.43 6.63
CA GLU A 148 -12.35 5.33 7.42
C GLU A 148 -13.26 5.80 8.58
N PRO A 149 -12.92 6.80 9.40
CA PRO A 149 -13.83 7.29 10.45
C PRO A 149 -15.12 7.90 9.89
N LEU A 150 -15.06 8.58 8.74
CA LEU A 150 -16.22 9.14 8.05
C LEU A 150 -17.12 8.03 7.50
N ILE A 151 -16.52 7.01 6.87
CA ILE A 151 -17.21 5.84 6.34
C ILE A 151 -17.89 5.05 7.47
N ALA A 152 -17.16 4.75 8.56
CA ALA A 152 -17.69 4.03 9.72
C ALA A 152 -18.88 4.77 10.34
N ARG A 153 -18.78 6.10 10.48
CA ARG A 153 -19.89 6.94 10.96
C ARG A 153 -21.09 6.89 10.02
N TRP A 154 -20.86 6.93 8.70
CA TRP A 154 -21.94 6.84 7.71
C TRP A 154 -22.65 5.47 7.79
N ILE A 155 -21.90 4.37 7.88
CA ILE A 155 -22.43 3.01 8.04
C ILE A 155 -23.36 2.94 9.26
N ARG A 156 -22.87 3.39 10.43
CA ARG A 156 -23.64 3.35 11.69
C ARG A 156 -24.97 4.11 11.63
N ARG A 157 -25.03 5.18 10.84
CA ARG A 157 -26.20 6.07 10.75
C ARG A 157 -27.18 5.69 9.65
N ASN A 158 -26.72 5.06 8.57
CA ASN A 158 -27.52 4.90 7.35
C ASN A 158 -27.79 3.44 6.99
N VAL A 159 -26.99 2.49 7.47
CA VAL A 159 -27.16 1.07 7.11
C VAL A 159 -27.96 0.34 8.19
N PRO A 160 -29.13 -0.22 7.87
CA PRO A 160 -29.90 -1.05 8.81
C PRO A 160 -29.14 -2.35 9.15
N ARG A 161 -29.21 -2.79 10.41
CA ARG A 161 -28.56 -4.05 10.89
C ARG A 161 -27.07 -4.13 10.57
N TRP A 162 -26.35 -3.00 10.53
CA TRP A 162 -24.92 -2.97 10.22
C TRP A 162 -24.08 -3.79 11.21
N GLN A 163 -24.57 -4.02 12.44
CA GLN A 163 -23.90 -4.79 13.50
C GLN A 163 -23.76 -6.28 13.16
N GLU A 164 -24.57 -6.80 12.24
CA GLU A 164 -24.53 -8.19 11.77
C GLU A 164 -23.79 -8.31 10.42
N ALA A 165 -23.33 -7.18 9.87
CA ALA A 165 -22.70 -7.13 8.56
C ALA A 165 -21.29 -7.72 8.56
N VAL A 166 -20.78 -7.96 7.36
CA VAL A 166 -19.44 -8.51 7.12
C VAL A 166 -18.68 -7.59 6.18
N VAL A 167 -17.45 -7.23 6.55
CA VAL A 167 -16.58 -6.41 5.71
C VAL A 167 -15.76 -7.32 4.81
N VAL A 168 -15.84 -7.16 3.50
CA VAL A 168 -15.21 -8.06 2.53
C VAL A 168 -14.18 -7.31 1.69
N SER A 169 -13.00 -7.90 1.53
CA SER A 169 -12.00 -7.42 0.58
C SER A 169 -12.27 -7.96 -0.81
N LYS A 170 -12.20 -7.11 -1.84
CA LYS A 170 -12.33 -7.57 -3.23
C LYS A 170 -11.09 -8.30 -3.76
N ASN A 171 -9.94 -8.12 -3.13
CA ASN A 171 -8.67 -8.77 -3.46
C ASN A 171 -7.74 -8.87 -2.23
N ALA A 172 -6.64 -9.61 -2.36
CA ALA A 172 -5.70 -9.80 -1.25
C ALA A 172 -4.96 -8.52 -0.83
N GLY A 173 -4.83 -7.54 -1.73
CA GLY A 173 -4.15 -6.27 -1.44
C GLY A 173 -4.93 -5.39 -0.45
N GLY A 174 -6.27 -5.45 -0.48
CA GLY A 174 -7.16 -4.63 0.35
C GLY A 174 -7.37 -5.15 1.77
N THR A 175 -6.86 -6.33 2.13
CA THR A 175 -7.20 -7.01 3.40
C THR A 175 -6.93 -6.17 4.64
N LYS A 176 -5.82 -5.42 4.69
CA LYS A 176 -5.49 -4.55 5.84
C LYS A 176 -6.53 -3.46 6.08
N ARG A 177 -7.13 -2.91 5.01
CA ARG A 177 -8.14 -1.86 5.08
C ARG A 177 -9.46 -2.42 5.59
N VAL A 178 -9.81 -3.61 5.11
CA VAL A 178 -11.00 -4.35 5.51
C VAL A 178 -10.93 -4.75 6.98
N THR A 179 -9.80 -5.28 7.44
CA THR A 179 -9.62 -5.63 8.86
C THR A 179 -9.67 -4.40 9.76
N SER A 180 -9.06 -3.28 9.33
CA SER A 180 -9.11 -2.01 10.09
C SER A 180 -10.55 -1.52 10.30
N LEU A 181 -11.33 -1.46 9.22
CA LEU A 181 -12.75 -1.05 9.31
C LEU A 181 -13.59 -2.06 10.10
N ALA A 182 -13.34 -3.37 9.91
CA ALA A 182 -14.04 -4.42 10.65
C ALA A 182 -13.78 -4.30 12.16
N ASP A 183 -12.54 -4.06 12.58
CA ASP A 183 -12.17 -3.83 13.98
C ASP A 183 -12.84 -2.57 14.54
N ALA A 184 -12.85 -1.48 13.77
CA ALA A 184 -13.49 -0.22 14.14
C ALA A 184 -15.02 -0.34 14.32
N LEU A 185 -15.65 -1.25 13.57
CA LEU A 185 -17.08 -1.55 13.65
C LEU A 185 -17.40 -2.77 14.54
N LYS A 186 -16.39 -3.52 14.98
CA LYS A 186 -16.53 -4.82 15.68
C LYS A 186 -17.33 -5.85 14.86
N LEU A 187 -17.02 -5.95 13.57
CA LEU A 187 -17.65 -6.86 12.63
C LEU A 187 -16.71 -8.00 12.22
N ASN A 188 -17.29 -9.07 11.67
CA ASN A 188 -16.50 -10.09 10.98
C ASN A 188 -16.01 -9.54 9.63
N PHE A 189 -14.94 -10.15 9.12
CA PHE A 189 -14.44 -9.84 7.79
C PHE A 189 -14.29 -11.10 6.93
N GLY A 190 -14.35 -10.89 5.62
CA GLY A 190 -14.11 -11.91 4.60
C GLY A 190 -13.18 -11.39 3.51
N MET A 191 -12.78 -12.28 2.61
CA MET A 191 -11.89 -11.95 1.51
C MET A 191 -12.31 -12.69 0.24
N VAL A 192 -12.29 -11.97 -0.87
CA VAL A 192 -12.43 -12.52 -2.21
C VAL A 192 -11.06 -12.55 -2.86
N THR A 193 -10.67 -13.70 -3.41
CA THR A 193 -9.45 -13.86 -4.20
C THR A 193 -9.77 -14.47 -5.55
N THR A 194 -9.17 -13.95 -6.61
CA THR A 194 -9.26 -14.52 -7.95
C THR A 194 -8.00 -15.30 -8.25
N ASP A 195 -8.10 -16.62 -8.29
CA ASP A 195 -7.02 -17.49 -8.72
C ASP A 195 -7.05 -17.63 -10.24
N LYS A 196 -5.91 -17.33 -10.85
CA LYS A 196 -5.68 -17.70 -12.25
C LYS A 196 -5.53 -19.21 -12.28
N LYS A 197 -6.41 -19.93 -12.97
CA LYS A 197 -6.03 -21.26 -13.43
C LYS A 197 -4.82 -21.06 -14.33
N ARG A 198 -3.63 -21.49 -13.87
CA ARG A 198 -2.58 -21.87 -14.81
C ARG A 198 -3.27 -22.85 -15.75
N GLY A 199 -3.30 -22.57 -17.04
CA GLY A 199 -3.66 -23.60 -18.02
C GLY A 199 -2.84 -24.87 -17.70
N PRO A 200 -3.30 -26.06 -18.08
CA PRO A 200 -2.55 -27.29 -17.84
C PRO A 200 -1.24 -27.22 -18.64
N GLY A 201 -0.22 -26.58 -18.08
CA GLY A 201 1.17 -26.92 -18.35
C GLY A 201 1.37 -28.37 -17.89
N PRO A 202 2.26 -29.12 -18.53
CA PRO A 202 2.40 -30.55 -18.29
C PRO A 202 2.49 -30.80 -16.80
N SER A 203 1.57 -31.64 -16.32
CA SER A 203 1.46 -32.01 -14.91
C SER A 203 2.83 -32.36 -14.36
N MET A 204 3.23 -31.75 -13.26
CA MET A 204 4.30 -32.27 -12.38
C MET A 204 3.77 -33.51 -11.66
N SER A 205 3.40 -34.52 -12.43
CA SER A 205 3.16 -35.89 -12.00
C SER A 205 4.30 -36.72 -12.58
N ASN A 206 5.46 -36.68 -11.92
CA ASN A 206 6.44 -37.77 -11.84
C ASN A 206 7.71 -37.25 -11.14
N SER A 207 7.65 -37.18 -9.82
CA SER A 207 8.88 -37.37 -9.03
C SER A 207 9.16 -38.87 -8.95
N MET A 208 9.59 -39.48 -10.07
CA MET A 208 10.29 -40.75 -9.99
C MET A 208 11.66 -40.47 -9.39
N ILE A 209 11.85 -40.88 -8.14
CA ILE A 209 13.16 -41.05 -7.55
C ILE A 209 13.85 -42.16 -8.34
N ALA A 210 14.71 -41.78 -9.27
CA ALA A 210 15.59 -42.72 -9.97
C ALA A 210 16.70 -43.15 -9.00
N TYR A 211 16.46 -44.23 -8.26
CA TYR A 211 17.53 -45.04 -7.69
C TYR A 211 18.16 -45.84 -8.83
N THR A 212 19.21 -45.29 -9.45
CA THR A 212 20.11 -46.07 -10.30
C THR A 212 21.40 -46.32 -9.55
N ASN A 213 21.59 -47.58 -9.19
CA ASN A 213 22.79 -48.22 -8.67
C ASN A 213 24.06 -47.66 -9.31
N PHE A 214 24.95 -47.11 -8.49
CA PHE A 214 26.37 -46.99 -8.82
C PHE A 214 27.09 -48.18 -8.20
N ASP A 215 27.12 -49.28 -8.95
CA ASP A 215 28.08 -50.37 -8.74
C ASP A 215 29.25 -50.14 -9.71
N GLY A 216 30.47 -50.25 -9.18
CA GLY A 216 31.68 -49.76 -9.79
C GLY A 216 32.31 -50.65 -10.86
N LEU A 217 33.27 -50.06 -11.58
CA LEU A 217 34.38 -50.76 -12.24
C LEU A 217 35.64 -49.88 -12.17
N GLU A 218 36.44 -50.22 -11.15
CA GLU A 218 37.91 -50.31 -11.08
C GLU A 218 38.84 -49.38 -11.89
N ARG A 219 39.74 -48.69 -11.16
CA ARG A 219 41.19 -48.80 -11.39
C ARG A 219 41.95 -48.88 -10.05
N PRO A 220 42.98 -49.77 -9.92
CA PRO A 220 43.61 -50.13 -8.63
C PRO A 220 45.02 -49.46 -8.49
N PRO A 221 45.90 -49.82 -7.52
CA PRO A 221 46.14 -49.01 -6.31
C PRO A 221 47.64 -48.75 -6.04
N MET A 222 47.93 -48.30 -4.80
CA MET A 222 49.19 -48.35 -4.03
C MET A 222 50.03 -47.05 -3.99
N ILE A 223 50.63 -46.59 -2.88
CA ILE A 223 50.65 -46.87 -1.42
C ILE A 223 51.36 -45.61 -0.79
N ASP A 224 50.96 -45.22 0.42
CA ASP A 224 51.54 -44.24 1.37
C ASP A 224 53.06 -44.48 1.68
N PRO A 225 53.87 -43.61 2.37
CA PRO A 225 53.47 -42.81 3.53
C PRO A 225 54.18 -41.44 3.76
N LEU A 226 53.64 -40.68 4.72
CA LEU A 226 54.28 -39.72 5.64
C LEU A 226 55.79 -39.43 5.49
N SER A 227 56.17 -38.15 5.40
CA SER A 227 57.05 -37.52 6.40
C SER A 227 57.30 -36.03 6.15
N ASN A 228 57.59 -35.38 7.27
CA ASN A 228 57.85 -33.98 7.50
C ASN A 228 59.21 -33.54 6.93
N GLN A 229 59.34 -32.23 6.67
CA GLN A 229 60.58 -31.41 6.64
C GLN A 229 61.19 -30.91 5.31
N VAL A 230 61.45 -29.59 5.36
CA VAL A 230 62.59 -28.81 4.80
C VAL A 230 62.46 -28.20 3.39
N ARG A 231 62.29 -26.87 3.42
CA ARG A 231 62.91 -25.78 2.64
C ARG A 231 63.52 -26.12 1.26
N THR A 232 63.14 -25.35 0.24
CA THR A 232 63.93 -24.22 -0.27
C THR A 232 63.16 -23.55 -1.42
N ASN A 233 63.04 -22.22 -1.39
CA ASN A 233 63.02 -21.43 -2.62
C ASN A 233 63.87 -20.18 -2.38
N SER A 234 64.79 -19.99 -3.31
CA SER A 234 65.92 -19.07 -3.33
C SER A 234 65.56 -17.70 -3.89
N SER A 235 66.26 -16.66 -3.36
CA SER A 235 66.71 -15.39 -3.99
C SER A 235 65.67 -14.59 -4.80
N GLY A 236 65.20 -13.39 -4.41
CA GLY A 236 65.94 -12.18 -4.02
C GLY A 236 66.12 -11.24 -5.25
N PRO A 237 66.37 -9.92 -5.12
CA PRO A 237 66.08 -9.01 -4.00
C PRO A 237 65.34 -7.72 -4.46
N GLU A 238 64.74 -7.00 -3.51
CA GLU A 238 65.04 -5.57 -3.24
C GLU A 238 64.08 -5.05 -2.16
N ASN A 239 64.66 -4.77 -1.00
CA ASN A 239 64.06 -4.13 0.15
C ASN A 239 65.15 -3.24 0.74
N GLY A 240 64.85 -2.00 1.11
CA GLY A 240 65.81 -1.18 1.83
C GLY A 240 65.48 0.30 1.84
N ALA A 241 64.76 0.73 2.89
CA ALA A 241 64.99 2.05 3.44
C ALA A 241 66.44 2.17 3.95
N PRO A 242 67.01 3.38 4.03
CA PRO A 242 68.11 3.64 4.94
C PRO A 242 67.81 4.81 5.90
N ALA A 243 68.53 4.79 7.02
CA ALA A 243 68.60 5.83 8.04
C ALA A 243 70.05 6.36 8.14
N THR A 244 70.24 7.68 8.32
CA THR A 244 71.36 8.39 9.00
C THR A 244 71.09 9.93 8.95
N GLN A 245 70.94 10.63 10.09
CA GLN A 245 71.89 11.59 10.77
C GLN A 245 72.25 12.83 9.93
N ASP A 246 72.07 14.11 10.32
CA ASP A 246 72.38 14.91 11.55
C ASP A 246 71.83 16.37 11.38
N PRO A 247 71.96 17.39 12.30
CA PRO A 247 71.87 17.41 13.77
C PRO A 247 71.21 18.70 14.42
N ARG A 248 71.05 18.69 15.78
CA ARG A 248 70.90 19.81 16.78
C ARG A 248 69.53 20.56 16.82
N SER A 249 68.88 20.89 17.95
CA SER A 249 69.25 21.02 19.38
C SER A 249 68.03 21.11 20.32
N ALA A 250 68.11 20.37 21.44
CA ALA A 250 67.77 20.70 22.85
C ALA A 250 66.37 21.17 23.34
N ALA A 251 65.91 20.45 24.39
CA ALA A 251 65.34 20.90 25.67
C ALA A 251 63.81 20.76 25.95
N ASP A 252 63.50 19.59 26.54
CA ASP A 252 62.74 19.31 27.79
C ASP A 252 61.27 19.73 28.06
N PRO A 253 60.58 18.97 28.97
CA PRO A 253 59.12 18.76 28.96
C PRO A 253 58.41 19.21 30.25
N GLN A 254 57.07 19.23 30.22
CA GLN A 254 56.11 19.02 31.33
C GLN A 254 54.71 19.33 30.76
N GLY A 255 53.62 18.59 30.95
CA GLY A 255 53.25 17.60 31.95
C GLY A 255 51.74 17.81 32.17
N SER A 256 50.90 16.91 31.68
CA SER A 256 49.45 16.90 31.97
C SER A 256 49.19 16.07 33.22
N PRO A 257 48.28 16.47 34.13
CA PRO A 257 47.75 15.53 35.12
C PRO A 257 46.25 15.26 35.00
N ARG A 258 45.95 14.03 35.41
CA ARG A 258 44.70 13.31 35.57
C ARG A 258 43.74 13.92 36.60
N ARG A 259 42.45 13.58 36.42
CA ARG A 259 41.34 13.67 37.39
C ARG A 259 41.58 12.89 38.68
N VAL A 260 41.18 13.48 39.81
CA VAL A 260 41.10 12.86 41.14
C VAL A 260 39.78 13.28 41.85
N ASN A 261 39.21 12.32 42.59
CA ASN A 261 38.05 12.43 43.49
C ASN A 261 38.40 13.11 44.84
N GLY A 262 37.40 13.74 45.49
CA GLY A 262 37.38 13.96 46.95
C GLY A 262 36.49 15.13 47.40
N THR A 263 35.28 14.86 47.93
CA THR A 263 34.86 15.01 49.36
C THR A 263 34.39 16.40 49.83
N HIS A 264 33.15 16.47 50.36
CA HIS A 264 32.65 17.51 51.27
C HIS A 264 31.84 16.88 52.45
N PRO A 265 31.66 17.58 53.61
CA PRO A 265 31.30 16.95 54.90
C PRO A 265 29.85 17.15 55.42
N ARG A 266 29.48 16.28 56.39
CA ARG A 266 28.48 16.26 57.52
C ARG A 266 27.66 17.54 57.85
N ALA A 267 26.43 17.57 58.43
CA ALA A 267 25.61 16.63 59.24
C ALA A 267 24.13 17.13 59.46
N SER A 268 23.31 16.25 60.11
CA SER A 268 22.01 16.42 60.81
C SER A 268 20.74 15.99 60.04
N ALA A 269 19.65 15.45 60.62
CA ALA A 269 19.38 14.39 61.62
C ALA A 269 17.85 14.08 61.56
N ASN A 270 17.44 12.82 61.27
CA ASN A 270 16.23 12.02 61.65
C ASN A 270 14.80 12.62 61.87
N PRO A 271 13.71 11.78 61.95
CA PRO A 271 13.46 10.41 61.44
C PRO A 271 12.04 10.15 60.83
N LYS A 272 11.82 8.93 60.31
CA LYS A 272 10.50 8.29 60.01
C LYS A 272 10.22 7.13 61.00
N PRO A 273 8.96 6.74 61.30
CA PRO A 273 8.59 5.43 61.88
C PRO A 273 8.03 4.48 60.79
N SER A 274 8.52 3.25 60.60
CA SER A 274 8.35 1.97 61.33
C SER A 274 7.14 1.13 60.87
N GLN A 275 7.38 0.02 60.18
CA GLN A 275 6.55 -1.19 60.27
C GLN A 275 7.41 -2.46 60.20
N ARG A 276 7.00 -3.44 60.99
CA ARG A 276 7.78 -4.54 61.56
C ARG A 276 7.48 -5.85 60.81
N ARG A 277 8.49 -6.73 60.79
CA ARG A 277 8.54 -8.04 60.13
C ARG A 277 8.20 -9.15 61.14
N SER A 278 7.59 -10.24 60.70
CA SER A 278 7.67 -11.55 61.37
C SER A 278 7.63 -12.69 60.33
N GLN A 279 8.62 -13.57 60.43
CA GLN A 279 8.77 -14.86 59.74
C GLN A 279 8.27 -15.99 60.64
N THR A 280 7.78 -17.10 60.04
CA THR A 280 7.86 -18.55 60.40
C THR A 280 6.74 -19.27 59.61
N THR A 281 6.73 -20.53 59.16
CA THR A 281 7.61 -21.73 59.10
C THR A 281 6.96 -22.74 58.13
N LEU A 282 7.76 -23.61 57.49
CA LEU A 282 7.34 -24.72 56.61
C LEU A 282 6.87 -25.96 57.40
N SER A 283 5.87 -26.69 56.88
CA SER A 283 5.67 -28.13 57.14
C SER A 283 4.89 -28.81 56.01
N GLN A 284 5.11 -30.13 55.90
CA GLN A 284 4.95 -31.07 54.79
C GLN A 284 3.50 -31.48 54.42
N SER A 285 3.31 -31.92 53.17
CA SER A 285 2.30 -32.91 52.71
C SER A 285 2.76 -33.47 51.35
N SER A 286 3.32 -34.68 51.28
CA SER A 286 2.69 -36.02 51.17
C SER A 286 2.09 -36.34 49.78
N VAL A 287 2.71 -37.35 49.18
CA VAL A 287 2.47 -38.05 47.90
C VAL A 287 1.05 -38.63 47.81
N ILE A 288 0.40 -38.48 46.65
CA ILE A 288 -0.68 -39.36 46.17
C ILE A 288 -0.47 -39.58 44.66
N ASP A 289 -0.63 -40.84 44.27
CA ASP A 289 -0.22 -41.51 43.04
C ASP A 289 -0.85 -41.02 41.73
N GLU A 290 -0.07 -41.24 40.66
CA GLU A 290 -0.44 -41.14 39.25
C GLU A 290 -1.36 -42.30 38.84
N GLU A 291 -2.48 -41.99 38.18
CA GLU A 291 -3.10 -42.88 37.18
C GLU A 291 -3.40 -42.06 35.92
N ASP A 292 -2.96 -42.63 34.79
CA ASP A 292 -2.98 -42.10 33.44
C ASP A 292 -4.39 -41.79 32.92
N GLU A 293 -4.63 -40.55 32.47
CA GLU A 293 -5.51 -40.29 31.33
C GLU A 293 -4.82 -39.33 30.36
N ALA A 294 -4.22 -39.93 29.33
CA ALA A 294 -3.72 -39.24 28.16
C ALA A 294 -4.90 -38.76 27.31
N ASP A 295 -5.44 -37.59 27.63
CA ASP A 295 -6.32 -36.86 26.72
C ASP A 295 -5.49 -36.37 25.54
N GLY A 296 -5.56 -37.15 24.45
CA GLY A 296 -5.07 -36.77 23.14
C GLY A 296 -5.80 -35.51 22.69
N LEU A 297 -5.18 -34.36 22.89
CA LEU A 297 -5.48 -33.16 22.14
C LEU A 297 -5.09 -33.43 20.68
N GLU A 298 -6.01 -34.07 19.94
CA GLU A 298 -6.05 -33.97 18.49
C GLU A 298 -5.97 -32.47 18.17
N TYR A 299 -4.85 -32.06 17.57
CA TYR A 299 -4.84 -30.83 16.78
C TYR A 299 -5.88 -31.05 15.69
N ASN A 300 -7.11 -30.61 15.97
CA ASN A 300 -8.18 -30.65 15.02
C ASN A 300 -7.81 -29.65 13.91
N ASP A 301 -7.21 -30.16 12.85
CA ASP A 301 -7.00 -29.47 11.58
C ASP A 301 -8.37 -29.29 10.90
N GLN A 302 -9.29 -28.62 11.61
CA GLN A 302 -10.54 -28.10 11.05
C GLN A 302 -10.13 -27.02 10.05
N ARG A 303 -9.78 -27.48 8.85
CA ARG A 303 -9.66 -26.67 7.64
C ARG A 303 -10.83 -25.69 7.63
N VAL A 304 -10.51 -24.42 7.46
CA VAL A 304 -11.44 -23.29 7.23
C VAL A 304 -12.73 -23.78 6.56
N HIS A 305 -13.80 -23.95 7.35
CA HIS A 305 -15.05 -24.57 6.87
C HIS A 305 -15.87 -23.65 5.95
N GLU A 306 -15.39 -22.45 5.64
CA GLU A 306 -16.16 -21.38 4.99
C GLU A 306 -15.43 -20.82 3.76
N VAL A 307 -14.94 -21.72 2.90
CA VAL A 307 -14.38 -21.36 1.60
C VAL A 307 -15.40 -21.71 0.51
N THR A 308 -15.92 -20.69 -0.17
CA THR A 308 -16.85 -20.84 -1.28
C THR A 308 -16.12 -20.54 -2.59
N HIS A 309 -16.17 -21.47 -3.55
CA HIS A 309 -15.57 -21.27 -4.87
C HIS A 309 -16.65 -20.96 -5.92
N ALA A 310 -16.29 -20.16 -6.93
CA ALA A 310 -17.09 -19.93 -8.12
C ALA A 310 -16.21 -19.85 -9.37
N ARG A 311 -16.82 -20.09 -10.53
CA ARG A 311 -16.19 -19.95 -11.84
C ARG A 311 -16.53 -18.59 -12.42
N LEU A 312 -15.53 -17.88 -12.95
CA LEU A 312 -15.70 -16.60 -13.65
C LEU A 312 -15.46 -16.76 -15.15
N PHE A 313 -16.40 -16.25 -15.94
CA PHE A 313 -16.29 -16.11 -17.39
C PHE A 313 -16.59 -14.67 -17.77
N GLN A 314 -15.64 -14.01 -18.46
CA GLN A 314 -15.74 -12.58 -18.83
C GLN A 314 -16.05 -11.64 -17.64
N GLY A 315 -15.55 -11.96 -16.45
CA GLY A 315 -15.77 -11.16 -15.23
C GLY A 315 -17.08 -11.43 -14.49
N HIS A 316 -17.91 -12.37 -14.96
CA HIS A 316 -19.18 -12.74 -14.33
C HIS A 316 -19.18 -14.17 -13.83
N ILE A 317 -19.94 -14.44 -12.77
CA ILE A 317 -20.09 -15.79 -12.23
C ILE A 317 -20.99 -16.61 -13.12
N VAL A 318 -20.48 -17.78 -13.49
CA VAL A 318 -21.22 -18.78 -14.25
C VAL A 318 -21.64 -19.98 -13.38
N PRO A 319 -22.72 -20.68 -13.78
CA PRO A 319 -23.09 -21.97 -13.21
C PRO A 319 -22.00 -23.03 -13.38
N ASP A 320 -22.06 -24.09 -12.57
CA ASP A 320 -21.03 -25.13 -12.55
C ASP A 320 -21.04 -26.00 -13.82
N ASP A 321 -22.18 -26.06 -14.51
CA ASP A 321 -22.43 -26.72 -15.79
C ASP A 321 -22.10 -25.85 -17.03
N PHE A 322 -21.62 -24.62 -16.84
CA PHE A 322 -21.25 -23.74 -17.95
C PHE A 322 -20.08 -24.33 -18.76
N PRO A 323 -20.17 -24.40 -20.10
CA PRO A 323 -19.12 -24.98 -20.94
C PRO A 323 -17.84 -24.17 -20.86
N SER A 324 -16.73 -24.79 -20.46
CA SER A 324 -15.42 -24.13 -20.53
C SER A 324 -15.06 -23.81 -21.99
N PRO A 325 -14.37 -22.69 -22.26
CA PRO A 325 -13.89 -22.36 -23.59
C PRO A 325 -13.11 -23.54 -24.18
N ALA A 326 -13.46 -23.95 -25.39
CA ALA A 326 -12.70 -24.97 -26.09
C ALA A 326 -11.29 -24.43 -26.36
N LEU A 327 -10.28 -25.02 -25.71
CA LEU A 327 -8.90 -24.91 -26.17
C LEU A 327 -8.85 -25.56 -27.55
N SER A 328 -8.97 -24.76 -28.61
CA SER A 328 -8.82 -25.27 -29.97
C SER A 328 -7.41 -25.83 -30.11
N ALA A 329 -7.30 -27.15 -30.28
CA ALA A 329 -6.05 -27.83 -30.64
C ALA A 329 -5.49 -27.39 -32.01
N ALA A 330 -6.15 -26.45 -32.69
CA ALA A 330 -5.79 -25.93 -34.00
C ALA A 330 -4.97 -24.62 -33.96
N ASP A 331 -4.76 -23.99 -32.79
CA ASP A 331 -3.96 -22.75 -32.68
C ASP A 331 -2.47 -23.05 -32.37
N ALA A 332 -2.00 -24.23 -32.76
CA ALA A 332 -0.58 -24.60 -32.79
C ALA A 332 0.10 -24.13 -34.09
N SER A 333 -0.33 -23.01 -34.67
CA SER A 333 0.51 -22.30 -35.64
C SER A 333 1.58 -21.56 -34.86
N VAL A 334 2.76 -22.16 -34.82
CA VAL A 334 4.03 -21.49 -34.50
C VAL A 334 4.01 -20.13 -35.20
N ALA A 335 4.12 -19.04 -34.45
CA ALA A 335 4.39 -17.75 -35.05
C ALA A 335 5.66 -17.90 -35.89
N GLU A 336 5.58 -17.70 -37.20
CA GLU A 336 6.77 -17.59 -38.04
C GLU A 336 7.53 -16.35 -37.55
N ASP A 337 8.53 -16.57 -36.72
CA ASP A 337 9.55 -15.56 -36.45
C ASP A 337 10.24 -15.25 -37.78
N ASP A 338 10.14 -13.99 -38.19
CA ASP A 338 10.78 -13.45 -39.39
C ASP A 338 12.28 -13.82 -39.39
N PRO A 339 12.77 -14.58 -40.40
CA PRO A 339 14.12 -15.13 -40.42
C PRO A 339 15.23 -14.07 -40.51
N MET A 340 14.90 -12.78 -40.65
CA MET A 340 15.88 -11.68 -40.62
C MET A 340 16.25 -11.20 -39.20
N THR A 341 15.68 -11.77 -38.14
CA THR A 341 15.99 -11.36 -36.75
C THR A 341 17.14 -12.14 -36.08
N MET A 342 17.64 -13.20 -36.73
CA MET A 342 18.60 -14.15 -36.13
C MET A 342 20.09 -13.84 -36.36
N SER A 343 20.46 -12.61 -36.75
CA SER A 343 21.86 -12.26 -37.05
C SER A 343 22.58 -11.40 -36.01
N HIS A 344 22.08 -11.26 -34.78
CA HIS A 344 22.82 -10.60 -33.69
C HIS A 344 23.08 -11.49 -32.47
N ALA A 345 23.17 -12.81 -32.68
CA ALA A 345 23.68 -13.76 -31.69
C ALA A 345 25.22 -13.73 -31.63
N SER A 346 25.79 -12.64 -31.11
CA SER A 346 27.15 -12.65 -30.56
C SER A 346 27.36 -11.49 -29.60
N SER A 347 26.73 -11.56 -28.43
CA SER A 347 27.18 -10.90 -27.20
C SER A 347 26.53 -11.63 -26.03
N PHE A 348 27.35 -12.33 -25.26
CA PHE A 348 26.97 -13.06 -24.06
C PHE A 348 26.23 -12.18 -23.05
N PHE A 349 25.32 -12.82 -22.29
CA PHE A 349 24.43 -12.32 -21.23
C PHE A 349 22.99 -11.94 -21.64
N ALA A 350 22.14 -12.96 -21.70
CA ALA A 350 20.71 -12.84 -21.40
C ALA A 350 20.41 -13.78 -20.21
N PRO A 351 19.88 -13.30 -19.06
CA PRO A 351 19.48 -14.19 -17.97
C PRO A 351 18.16 -14.87 -18.35
N GLN A 352 18.17 -16.20 -18.37
CA GLN A 352 16.96 -17.02 -18.43
C GLN A 352 16.11 -16.79 -17.16
N HIS A 353 14.80 -16.66 -17.32
CA HIS A 353 13.84 -16.62 -16.23
C HIS A 353 13.70 -18.01 -15.57
N HIS A 354 14.69 -18.40 -14.77
CA HIS A 354 14.48 -19.39 -13.73
C HIS A 354 14.01 -18.66 -12.47
N ALA A 355 12.71 -18.73 -12.22
CA ALA A 355 12.10 -18.28 -10.98
C ALA A 355 12.46 -19.27 -9.86
N LEU A 356 13.65 -19.09 -9.28
CA LEU A 356 13.99 -19.62 -7.97
C LEU A 356 13.44 -18.67 -6.90
N GLY A 357 12.49 -19.18 -6.11
CA GLY A 357 12.20 -18.69 -4.75
C GLY A 357 11.90 -17.21 -4.59
N GLY A 358 10.83 -16.72 -5.21
CA GLY A 358 10.21 -15.44 -4.85
C GLY A 358 8.82 -15.71 -4.29
N SER A 359 8.55 -15.25 -3.07
CA SER A 359 7.23 -15.24 -2.44
C SER A 359 6.18 -14.76 -3.45
N GLY A 360 5.10 -15.53 -3.66
CA GLY A 360 4.05 -15.17 -4.61
C GLY A 360 3.43 -13.81 -4.24
N GLU A 361 3.82 -12.76 -4.96
CA GLU A 361 3.19 -11.44 -4.80
C GLU A 361 1.84 -11.42 -5.51
N ALA A 362 0.81 -10.95 -4.81
CA ALA A 362 -0.50 -10.69 -5.39
C ALA A 362 -0.39 -9.71 -6.56
N ALA A 363 -1.05 -10.05 -7.67
CA ALA A 363 -1.14 -9.19 -8.85
C ALA A 363 -1.79 -7.84 -8.47
N SER A 364 -1.43 -6.78 -9.18
CA SER A 364 -2.10 -5.49 -8.95
C SER A 364 -3.52 -5.52 -9.50
N SER A 365 -4.46 -4.80 -8.85
CA SER A 365 -5.87 -4.78 -9.24
C SER A 365 -6.14 -4.43 -10.72
N ASP A 366 -5.23 -3.74 -11.41
CA ASP A 366 -5.37 -3.45 -12.86
C ASP A 366 -5.19 -4.68 -13.74
N GLU A 367 -4.19 -5.50 -13.41
CA GLU A 367 -3.85 -6.69 -14.18
C GLU A 367 -4.93 -7.75 -14.00
N GLU A 368 -5.50 -7.84 -12.80
CA GLU A 368 -6.67 -8.69 -12.55
C GLU A 368 -7.84 -8.30 -13.49
N GLU A 369 -8.08 -7.01 -13.71
CA GLU A 369 -9.21 -6.55 -14.52
C GLU A 369 -9.08 -6.77 -16.02
N ASP A 370 -7.89 -6.54 -16.60
CA ASP A 370 -7.68 -6.80 -18.03
C ASP A 370 -7.73 -8.31 -18.32
N ILE A 371 -7.31 -9.13 -17.36
CA ILE A 371 -7.32 -10.59 -17.44
C ILE A 371 -8.73 -11.18 -17.25
N LEU A 372 -9.57 -10.55 -16.42
CA LEU A 372 -10.97 -10.98 -16.21
C LEU A 372 -11.83 -10.87 -17.47
N LYS A 373 -11.45 -10.01 -18.43
CA LYS A 373 -12.18 -9.81 -19.69
C LYS A 373 -11.77 -10.77 -20.81
N ASP A 374 -10.69 -11.52 -20.65
CA ASP A 374 -10.19 -12.41 -21.71
C ASP A 374 -11.15 -13.60 -21.91
N PRO A 375 -11.80 -13.74 -23.09
CA PRO A 375 -12.71 -14.85 -23.35
C PRO A 375 -11.99 -16.20 -23.44
N LYS A 376 -10.66 -16.22 -23.56
CA LYS A 376 -9.86 -17.44 -23.65
C LYS A 376 -9.46 -18.02 -22.29
N VAL A 377 -9.62 -17.26 -21.20
CA VAL A 377 -9.14 -17.65 -19.87
C VAL A 377 -10.27 -17.68 -18.85
N GLU A 378 -10.50 -18.86 -18.30
CA GLU A 378 -11.43 -19.06 -17.19
C GLU A 378 -10.71 -18.89 -15.85
N HIS A 379 -11.34 -18.16 -14.92
CA HIS A 379 -10.77 -17.89 -13.59
C HIS A 379 -11.62 -18.53 -12.49
N THR A 380 -10.98 -18.90 -11.40
CA THR A 380 -11.68 -19.32 -10.18
C THR A 380 -11.69 -18.16 -9.20
N ILE A 381 -12.86 -17.80 -8.69
CA ILE A 381 -12.99 -16.83 -7.60
C ILE A 381 -13.31 -17.59 -6.32
N THR A 382 -12.63 -17.22 -5.24
CA THR A 382 -12.74 -17.85 -3.93
C THR A 382 -13.17 -16.79 -2.92
N LEU A 383 -14.27 -17.05 -2.24
CA LEU A 383 -14.75 -16.27 -1.10
C LEU A 383 -14.39 -17.02 0.18
N VAL A 384 -13.71 -16.34 1.10
CA VAL A 384 -13.38 -16.83 2.43
C VAL A 384 -14.14 -15.99 3.46
N GLY A 385 -14.92 -16.65 4.31
CA GLY A 385 -15.71 -16.06 5.40
C GLY A 385 -17.22 -16.15 5.20
N ASP A 386 -17.96 -16.36 6.29
CA ASP A 386 -19.43 -16.41 6.30
C ASP A 386 -20.08 -15.04 6.01
N VAL A 387 -20.73 -14.95 4.84
CA VAL A 387 -21.53 -13.78 4.41
C VAL A 387 -23.03 -14.09 4.30
N ARG A 388 -23.45 -15.30 4.70
CA ARG A 388 -24.79 -15.80 4.41
C ARG A 388 -25.84 -15.02 5.17
N GLU A 389 -26.88 -14.56 4.45
CA GLU A 389 -28.03 -13.83 5.02
C GLU A 389 -27.62 -12.55 5.77
N ARG A 390 -26.41 -12.03 5.48
CA ARG A 390 -25.85 -10.81 6.08
C ARG A 390 -25.73 -9.69 5.06
N THR A 391 -25.68 -8.46 5.57
CA THR A 391 -25.23 -7.31 4.77
C THR A 391 -23.72 -7.38 4.58
N VAL A 392 -23.24 -7.09 3.37
CA VAL A 392 -21.82 -7.13 3.01
C VAL A 392 -21.34 -5.74 2.61
N PHE A 393 -20.21 -5.33 3.19
CA PHE A 393 -19.47 -4.13 2.81
C PHE A 393 -18.23 -4.54 2.04
N ILE A 394 -18.25 -4.41 0.70
CA ILE A 394 -17.04 -4.60 -0.12
C ILE A 394 -16.23 -3.31 -0.07
N VAL A 395 -14.99 -3.35 0.43
CA VAL A 395 -14.19 -2.15 0.69
C VAL A 395 -12.87 -2.17 -0.06
N ASP A 396 -12.51 -1.04 -0.67
CA ASP A 396 -11.17 -0.78 -1.21
C ASP A 396 -10.82 0.73 -1.14
N ASP A 397 -9.61 1.17 -1.53
CA ASP A 397 -9.29 2.61 -1.56
C ASP A 397 -9.94 3.34 -2.74
N MET A 398 -10.09 2.69 -3.89
CA MET A 398 -10.62 3.35 -5.09
C MET A 398 -11.43 2.45 -6.01
N ILE A 399 -12.34 3.08 -6.76
CA ILE A 399 -13.12 2.46 -7.84
C ILE A 399 -12.68 3.10 -9.15
N ASP A 400 -12.10 2.32 -10.06
CA ASP A 400 -11.67 2.78 -11.38
C ASP A 400 -12.34 1.99 -12.50
N LYS A 401 -12.15 0.67 -12.57
CA LYS A 401 -12.92 -0.21 -13.46
C LYS A 401 -13.90 -1.10 -12.67
N PRO A 402 -14.95 -1.64 -13.33
CA PRO A 402 -16.05 -2.30 -12.62
C PRO A 402 -15.84 -3.81 -12.41
N GLY A 403 -14.99 -4.46 -13.19
CA GLY A 403 -14.96 -5.94 -13.29
C GLY A 403 -14.69 -6.64 -11.96
N SER A 404 -13.67 -6.20 -11.23
CA SER A 404 -13.33 -6.78 -9.93
C SER A 404 -14.42 -6.57 -8.87
N TRP A 405 -15.11 -5.43 -8.92
CA TRP A 405 -16.21 -5.09 -8.02
C TRP A 405 -17.47 -5.91 -8.29
N ILE A 406 -17.84 -6.04 -9.58
CA ILE A 406 -18.99 -6.84 -10.00
C ILE A 406 -18.75 -8.32 -9.68
N ALA A 407 -17.58 -8.86 -10.00
CA ALA A 407 -17.25 -10.25 -9.69
C ALA A 407 -17.34 -10.54 -8.18
N ALA A 408 -16.82 -9.64 -7.33
CA ALA A 408 -16.92 -9.77 -5.88
C ALA A 408 -18.38 -9.70 -5.38
N ALA A 409 -19.16 -8.73 -5.87
CA ALA A 409 -20.58 -8.57 -5.53
C ALA A 409 -21.42 -9.79 -5.94
N GLU A 410 -21.23 -10.27 -7.16
CA GLU A 410 -21.89 -11.50 -7.61
C GLU A 410 -21.47 -12.71 -6.75
N THR A 411 -20.22 -12.76 -6.28
CA THR A 411 -19.73 -13.91 -5.49
C THR A 411 -20.43 -13.96 -4.14
N VAL A 412 -20.47 -12.83 -3.44
CA VAL A 412 -21.10 -12.77 -2.12
C VAL A 412 -22.61 -12.96 -2.19
N VAL A 413 -23.28 -12.54 -3.27
CA VAL A 413 -24.73 -12.73 -3.45
C VAL A 413 -25.06 -14.13 -3.98
N LYS A 414 -24.58 -14.49 -5.18
CA LYS A 414 -25.01 -15.71 -5.88
C LYS A 414 -24.49 -16.98 -5.21
N ARG A 415 -23.30 -16.94 -4.63
CA ARG A 415 -22.68 -18.11 -3.97
C ARG A 415 -22.70 -17.99 -2.45
N GLY A 416 -22.40 -16.81 -1.93
CA GLY A 416 -22.42 -16.52 -0.49
C GLY A 416 -23.82 -16.31 0.11
N ARG A 417 -24.85 -16.03 -0.71
CA ARG A 417 -26.22 -15.72 -0.27
C ARG A 417 -26.31 -14.50 0.66
N ALA A 418 -25.50 -13.48 0.41
CA ALA A 418 -25.61 -12.18 1.07
C ALA A 418 -26.98 -11.52 0.80
N ASP A 419 -27.49 -10.79 1.79
CA ASP A 419 -28.79 -10.09 1.72
C ASP A 419 -28.67 -8.75 0.96
N LYS A 420 -27.62 -7.99 1.26
CA LYS A 420 -27.34 -6.68 0.65
C LYS A 420 -25.85 -6.47 0.46
N VAL A 421 -25.47 -5.71 -0.57
CA VAL A 421 -24.07 -5.38 -0.87
C VAL A 421 -23.88 -3.87 -1.04
N TYR A 422 -22.95 -3.32 -0.26
CA TYR A 422 -22.47 -1.96 -0.42
C TYR A 422 -21.03 -2.01 -0.92
N CYS A 423 -20.76 -1.37 -2.05
CA CYS A 423 -19.40 -1.15 -2.55
C CYS A 423 -18.89 0.19 -2.02
N ILE A 424 -17.87 0.19 -1.19
CA ILE A 424 -17.38 1.37 -0.48
C ILE A 424 -15.91 1.62 -0.86
N ALA A 425 -15.61 2.84 -1.29
CA ALA A 425 -14.23 3.26 -1.52
C ALA A 425 -14.01 4.72 -1.13
N THR A 426 -12.77 5.10 -0.89
CA THR A 426 -12.45 6.51 -0.68
C THR A 426 -12.57 7.27 -2.00
N HIS A 427 -11.93 6.80 -3.06
CA HIS A 427 -11.82 7.52 -4.33
C HIS A 427 -12.71 6.90 -5.42
N GLY A 428 -13.75 7.61 -5.85
CA GLY A 428 -14.57 7.24 -7.01
C GLY A 428 -14.02 7.81 -8.32
N VAL A 429 -13.04 7.14 -8.93
CA VAL A 429 -12.42 7.56 -10.20
C VAL A 429 -13.35 7.26 -11.39
N PHE A 430 -14.00 6.10 -11.36
CA PHE A 430 -15.00 5.65 -12.33
C PHE A 430 -14.56 5.83 -13.80
N GLY A 431 -13.44 5.23 -14.17
CA GLY A 431 -12.93 5.22 -15.54
C GLY A 431 -13.92 4.61 -16.53
N GLY A 432 -14.04 5.21 -17.72
CA GLY A 432 -14.94 4.75 -18.78
C GLY A 432 -16.41 4.70 -18.34
N ASP A 433 -17.01 3.52 -18.48
CA ASP A 433 -18.40 3.19 -18.14
C ASP A 433 -18.54 2.49 -16.77
N CYS A 434 -17.50 2.52 -15.94
CA CYS A 434 -17.46 1.83 -14.64
C CYS A 434 -18.70 2.08 -13.77
N LEU A 435 -19.05 3.34 -13.53
CA LEU A 435 -20.21 3.68 -12.70
C LEU A 435 -21.53 3.15 -13.29
N ALA A 436 -21.69 3.21 -14.62
CA ALA A 436 -22.88 2.71 -15.29
C ALA A 436 -23.01 1.18 -15.16
N GLN A 437 -21.91 0.45 -15.35
CA GLN A 437 -21.90 -1.01 -15.19
C GLN A 437 -22.18 -1.44 -13.75
N MET A 438 -21.56 -0.77 -12.76
CA MET A 438 -21.84 -1.08 -11.35
C MET A 438 -23.28 -0.78 -10.97
N GLN A 439 -23.88 0.25 -11.56
CA GLN A 439 -25.30 0.54 -11.35
C GLN A 439 -26.23 -0.50 -11.96
N ALA A 440 -25.90 -0.99 -13.16
CA ALA A 440 -26.67 -2.03 -13.83
C ALA A 440 -26.55 -3.40 -13.15
N CYS A 441 -25.57 -3.61 -12.27
CA CYS A 441 -25.41 -4.86 -11.53
C CYS A 441 -26.47 -5.00 -10.43
N ASP A 442 -27.35 -6.00 -10.55
CA ASP A 442 -28.41 -6.29 -9.57
C ASP A 442 -27.86 -6.74 -8.20
N CYS A 443 -26.65 -7.28 -8.16
CA CYS A 443 -26.00 -7.71 -6.92
C CYS A 443 -25.38 -6.56 -6.11
N ILE A 444 -25.43 -5.31 -6.60
CA ILE A 444 -24.92 -4.13 -5.90
C ILE A 444 -26.12 -3.25 -5.52
N ASP A 445 -26.31 -3.00 -4.22
CA ASP A 445 -27.38 -2.15 -3.71
C ASP A 445 -26.96 -0.68 -3.65
N THR A 446 -25.72 -0.41 -3.22
CA THR A 446 -25.25 0.96 -2.97
C THR A 446 -23.75 1.08 -3.24
N ILE A 447 -23.36 2.21 -3.82
CA ILE A 447 -21.98 2.57 -4.13
C ILE A 447 -21.65 3.81 -3.31
N VAL A 448 -20.73 3.69 -2.35
CA VAL A 448 -20.34 4.79 -1.45
C VAL A 448 -18.94 5.23 -1.79
N VAL A 449 -18.78 6.50 -2.13
CA VAL A 449 -17.47 7.13 -2.37
C VAL A 449 -17.37 8.46 -1.65
N THR A 450 -16.18 9.05 -1.59
CA THR A 450 -16.04 10.45 -1.16
C THR A 450 -15.96 11.40 -2.34
N ASN A 451 -16.12 12.70 -2.10
CA ASN A 451 -15.84 13.75 -3.07
C ASN A 451 -14.33 14.07 -3.24
N SER A 452 -13.44 13.12 -2.91
CA SER A 452 -11.99 13.28 -3.13
C SER A 452 -11.62 13.38 -4.61
N TYR A 453 -12.37 12.75 -5.51
CA TYR A 453 -12.21 12.84 -6.95
C TYR A 453 -13.48 13.45 -7.57
N PRO A 454 -13.36 14.37 -8.54
CA PRO A 454 -14.54 15.01 -9.14
C PRO A 454 -15.37 14.02 -9.96
N ILE A 455 -16.65 13.93 -9.61
CA ILE A 455 -17.64 13.16 -10.36
C ILE A 455 -18.51 14.16 -11.13
N PRO A 456 -18.62 14.06 -12.47
CA PRO A 456 -19.50 14.93 -13.24
C PRO A 456 -20.93 14.93 -12.71
N GLU A 457 -21.54 16.11 -12.55
CA GLU A 457 -22.87 16.24 -11.93
C GLU A 457 -23.94 15.43 -12.66
N ASP A 458 -23.87 15.33 -13.98
CA ASP A 458 -24.76 14.53 -14.81
C ASP A 458 -24.65 13.03 -14.48
N LYS A 459 -23.43 12.53 -14.33
CA LYS A 459 -23.19 11.14 -13.90
C LYS A 459 -23.69 10.89 -12.48
N ALA A 460 -23.43 11.83 -11.57
CA ALA A 460 -23.85 11.72 -10.17
C ALA A 460 -25.39 11.72 -10.03
N ARG A 461 -26.09 12.62 -10.75
CA ARG A 461 -27.55 12.71 -10.71
C ARG A 461 -28.24 11.49 -11.31
N ASN A 462 -27.67 10.91 -12.35
CA ASN A 462 -28.19 9.69 -12.97
C ASN A 462 -27.82 8.41 -12.17
N ALA A 463 -27.08 8.55 -11.07
CA ALA A 463 -26.65 7.44 -10.26
C ALA A 463 -27.46 7.25 -8.98
N SER A 464 -28.58 6.53 -9.11
CA SER A 464 -29.48 6.20 -7.99
C SER A 464 -28.82 5.36 -6.90
N LYS A 465 -27.82 4.53 -7.23
CA LYS A 465 -27.08 3.74 -6.24
C LYS A 465 -25.91 4.49 -5.61
N LEU A 466 -25.53 5.67 -6.13
CA LEU A 466 -24.34 6.39 -5.70
C LEU A 466 -24.62 7.28 -4.48
N VAL A 467 -23.75 7.17 -3.48
CA VAL A 467 -23.71 8.03 -2.30
C VAL A 467 -22.32 8.66 -2.23
N THR A 468 -22.27 9.99 -2.15
CA THR A 468 -21.01 10.74 -2.04
C THR A 468 -20.88 11.36 -0.65
N LEU A 469 -19.84 10.97 0.08
CA LEU A 469 -19.49 11.50 1.39
C LEU A 469 -18.61 12.75 1.24
N ASP A 470 -18.85 13.76 2.07
CA ASP A 470 -18.13 15.03 2.01
C ASP A 470 -16.86 15.02 2.87
N LEU A 471 -15.70 15.25 2.24
CA LEU A 471 -14.40 15.40 2.89
C LEU A 471 -14.08 16.84 3.27
N SER A 472 -14.92 17.82 2.92
CA SER A 472 -14.62 19.24 3.11
C SER A 472 -14.27 19.59 4.56
N TYR A 473 -14.95 18.98 5.54
CA TYR A 473 -14.68 19.21 6.95
C TYR A 473 -13.34 18.62 7.39
N LEU A 474 -13.04 17.38 6.96
CA LEU A 474 -11.78 16.71 7.27
C LEU A 474 -10.59 17.49 6.69
N LEU A 475 -10.71 17.96 5.45
CA LEU A 475 -9.69 18.74 4.77
C LEU A 475 -9.56 20.15 5.37
N ALA A 476 -10.67 20.82 5.69
CA ALA A 476 -10.64 22.10 6.39
C ALA A 476 -9.92 22.00 7.73
N GLU A 477 -10.29 21.02 8.55
CA GLU A 477 -9.69 20.86 9.88
C GLU A 477 -8.21 20.47 9.79
N SER A 478 -7.80 19.68 8.79
CA SER A 478 -6.39 19.40 8.53
C SER A 478 -5.62 20.68 8.14
N ILE A 479 -6.15 21.50 7.22
CA ILE A 479 -5.54 22.79 6.85
C ILE A 479 -5.40 23.70 8.07
N ARG A 480 -6.45 23.79 8.90
CA ARG A 480 -6.46 24.58 10.14
C ARG A 480 -5.35 24.12 11.08
N ARG A 481 -5.27 22.83 11.37
CA ARG A 481 -4.25 22.24 12.27
C ARG A 481 -2.84 22.42 11.72
N ASN A 482 -2.65 22.20 10.42
CA ASN A 482 -1.37 22.36 9.74
C ASN A 482 -0.85 23.80 9.84
N HIS A 483 -1.74 24.78 9.72
CA HIS A 483 -1.41 26.20 9.85
C HIS A 483 -1.02 26.58 11.28
N TYR A 484 -1.76 26.08 12.29
CA TYR A 484 -1.50 26.39 13.70
C TYR A 484 -0.44 25.49 14.35
N GLY A 485 0.06 24.47 13.64
CA GLY A 485 1.01 23.49 14.20
C GLY A 485 0.36 22.56 15.24
N GLU A 486 -0.95 22.35 15.15
CA GLU A 486 -1.70 21.44 16.03
C GLU A 486 -1.56 19.98 15.56
N SER A 487 -1.76 19.04 16.49
CA SER A 487 -1.70 17.61 16.16
C SER A 487 -2.82 17.19 15.21
N MET A 488 -2.48 16.40 14.18
CA MET A 488 -3.42 15.73 13.29
C MET A 488 -4.04 14.45 13.90
N SER A 489 -3.46 13.92 14.99
CA SER A 489 -3.88 12.67 15.63
C SER A 489 -5.39 12.55 15.89
N PRO A 490 -6.11 13.61 16.32
CA PRO A 490 -7.55 13.53 16.56
C PRO A 490 -8.38 13.22 15.30
N LEU A 491 -7.86 13.54 14.10
CA LEU A 491 -8.58 13.27 12.84
C LEU A 491 -8.58 11.78 12.47
N PHE A 492 -7.67 11.01 13.04
CA PHE A 492 -7.56 9.56 12.81
C PHE A 492 -8.39 8.73 13.79
N GLN A 493 -8.96 9.36 14.82
CA GLN A 493 -9.70 8.63 15.85
C GLN A 493 -11.16 8.42 15.42
N HIS A 494 -11.67 7.21 15.64
CA HIS A 494 -13.11 6.97 15.65
C HIS A 494 -13.69 7.62 16.89
N LEU A 495 -14.01 8.91 16.82
CA LEU A 495 -14.82 9.55 17.84
C LEU A 495 -16.14 8.74 17.91
N MET A 496 -16.32 8.04 19.02
CA MET A 496 -17.60 7.46 19.37
C MET A 496 -18.49 8.63 19.73
N ASP A 497 -19.30 9.09 18.75
CA ASP A 497 -20.44 9.96 19.02
C ASP A 497 -21.50 9.17 19.78
#